data_AF-A3XIU7-F1
#
_entry.id   AF-A3XIU7-F1
#
_cell.length_a   1.000
_cell.length_b   1.000
_cell.length_c   1.000
_cell.angle_alpha   90.00
_cell.angle_beta   90.00
_cell.angle_gamma   90.00
#
_symmetry.space_group_name_H-M   'P 1'
#
loop_
_entity.id
_entity.type
_entity.pdbx_description
1 polymer ?
#
loop_
_entity_poly.entity_id
_entity_poly.type
_entity_poly.pdbx_seq_one_letter_code
_entity_poly.pdbx_strand_id
1 'polypeptide(L)'
;MRYILSQKSQEDIEAIYEFGLHKFGVSQGLQYLVELRNHFELLATNPEIGKQRNEIKPGLYSLPFASHIIFYRILENHLRIVRVLHGSRDLRRFKLID
;
A
#
# COMPACT_ATOMS: atom_id res chain seq x y z
N MET A 1 -13.67 -2.02 9.14
CA MET A 1 -13.14 -0.78 9.77
C MET A 1 -12.77 0.21 8.68
N ARG A 2 -12.62 1.52 8.93
CA ARG A 2 -12.09 2.44 7.90
C ARG A 2 -10.57 2.28 7.74
N TYR A 3 -10.00 2.59 6.58
CA TYR A 3 -8.54 2.76 6.44
C TYR A 3 -8.14 4.24 6.45
N ILE A 4 -6.91 4.52 6.86
CA ILE A 4 -6.29 5.85 6.85
C ILE A 4 -4.91 5.76 6.18
N LEU A 5 -4.72 6.54 5.12
CA LEU A 5 -3.46 6.64 4.40
C LEU A 5 -2.44 7.47 5.17
N SER A 6 -1.20 7.01 5.21
CA SER A 6 -0.09 7.82 5.71
C SER A 6 0.32 8.85 4.69
N GLN A 7 0.96 9.93 5.15
CA GLN A 7 1.56 10.91 4.25
C GLN A 7 2.50 10.22 3.25
N LYS A 8 3.31 9.27 3.72
CA LYS A 8 4.18 8.49 2.85
C LYS A 8 3.45 7.59 1.86
N SER A 9 2.34 6.96 2.25
CA SER A 9 1.54 6.19 1.30
C SER A 9 0.83 7.07 0.26
N GLN A 10 0.47 8.31 0.62
CA GLN A 10 -0.08 9.28 -0.35
C GLN A 10 0.99 9.68 -1.37
N GLU A 11 2.20 10.02 -0.91
CA GLU A 11 3.36 10.27 -1.79
C GLU A 11 3.67 9.05 -2.68
N ASP A 12 3.61 7.83 -2.14
CA ASP A 12 3.81 6.60 -2.91
C ASP A 12 2.75 6.44 -4.02
N ILE A 13 1.47 6.65 -3.69
CA ILE A 13 0.35 6.53 -4.63
C ILE A 13 0.46 7.57 -5.76
N GLU A 14 0.83 8.80 -5.43
CA GLU A 14 1.06 9.87 -6.40
C GLU A 14 2.21 9.49 -7.36
N ALA A 15 3.33 9.00 -6.83
CA ALA A 15 4.44 8.54 -7.66
C ALA A 15 4.06 7.34 -8.57
N ILE A 16 3.23 6.43 -8.07
CA ILE A 16 2.69 5.30 -8.86
C ILE A 16 1.82 5.81 -10.01
N TYR A 17 0.94 6.78 -9.73
CA TYR A 17 0.06 7.38 -10.73
C TYR A 17 0.87 8.09 -11.83
N GLU A 18 1.79 8.97 -11.45
CA GLU A 18 2.63 9.71 -12.39
C GLU A 18 3.45 8.77 -13.28
N PHE A 19 4.07 7.75 -12.69
CA PHE A 19 4.80 6.74 -13.45
C PHE A 19 3.88 5.97 -14.41
N GLY A 20 2.70 5.56 -13.94
CA GLY A 20 1.71 4.82 -14.73
C GLY A 20 1.20 5.65 -15.90
N LEU A 21 0.90 6.93 -15.66
CA LEU A 21 0.47 7.91 -16.66
C LEU A 21 1.52 8.03 -17.77
N HIS A 22 2.79 8.27 -17.41
CA HIS A 22 3.86 8.43 -18.38
C HIS A 22 4.16 7.15 -19.18
N LYS A 23 4.04 5.98 -18.56
CA LYS A 23 4.45 4.71 -19.18
C LYS A 23 3.33 4.01 -19.96
N PHE A 24 2.10 4.12 -19.50
CA PHE A 24 0.96 3.33 -20.00
C PHE A 24 -0.24 4.17 -20.43
N GLY A 25 -0.21 5.49 -20.19
CA GLY A 25 -1.30 6.40 -20.49
C GLY A 25 -2.34 6.51 -19.37
N VAL A 26 -3.24 7.49 -19.54
CA VAL A 26 -4.22 7.91 -18.51
C VAL A 26 -5.13 6.77 -18.07
N SER A 27 -5.70 6.04 -19.03
CA SER A 27 -6.71 5.00 -18.74
C SER A 27 -6.15 3.87 -17.88
N GLN A 28 -4.95 3.39 -18.21
CA GLN A 28 -4.28 2.35 -17.41
C GLN A 28 -3.86 2.86 -16.03
N GLY A 29 -3.36 4.09 -15.93
CA GLY A 29 -3.01 4.70 -14.64
C GLY A 29 -4.21 4.83 -13.71
N LEU A 30 -5.36 5.28 -14.24
CA LEU A 30 -6.60 5.38 -13.46
C LEU A 30 -7.13 4.01 -13.04
N GLN A 31 -7.15 3.02 -13.93
CA GLN A 31 -7.58 1.66 -13.58
C GLN A 31 -6.73 1.10 -12.44
N TYR A 32 -5.41 1.32 -12.50
CA TYR A 32 -4.50 0.86 -11.45
C TYR A 32 -4.85 1.44 -10.07
N LEU A 33 -5.18 2.73 -10.00
CA LEU A 33 -5.60 3.38 -8.75
C LEU A 33 -6.95 2.86 -8.24
N VAL A 34 -7.90 2.58 -9.14
CA VAL A 34 -9.20 1.98 -8.77
C VAL A 34 -8.97 0.60 -8.13
N GLU A 35 -8.16 -0.26 -8.75
CA GLU A 35 -7.86 -1.58 -8.22
C GLU A 35 -7.10 -1.52 -6.89
N LEU A 36 -6.18 -0.55 -6.75
CA LEU A 36 -5.45 -0.31 -5.50
C LEU A 36 -6.42 0.07 -4.37
N ARG A 37 -7.38 0.96 -4.65
CA ARG A 37 -8.41 1.35 -3.70
C ARG A 37 -9.27 0.16 -3.30
N ASN A 38 -9.70 -0.67 -4.25
CA ASN A 38 -10.46 -1.89 -3.96
C ASN A 38 -9.70 -2.82 -3.01
N HIS A 39 -8.37 -2.92 -3.16
CA HIS A 39 -7.52 -3.68 -2.23
C HIS A 39 -7.48 -3.06 -0.82
N PHE A 40 -7.49 -1.73 -0.69
CA PHE A 40 -7.59 -1.09 0.62
C PHE A 40 -8.94 -1.38 1.30
N GLU A 41 -10.05 -1.37 0.54
CA GLU A 41 -11.37 -1.74 1.07
C GLU A 41 -11.42 -3.21 1.51
N LEU A 42 -10.78 -4.11 0.73
CA LEU A 42 -10.64 -5.52 1.09
C LEU A 42 -9.87 -5.68 2.40
N LEU A 43 -8.73 -5.00 2.55
CA LEU A 43 -7.93 -5.01 3.78
C LEU A 43 -8.70 -4.40 4.96
N ALA A 44 -9.46 -3.35 4.74
CA ALA A 44 -10.31 -2.72 5.74
C ALA A 44 -11.44 -3.64 6.23
N THR A 45 -11.86 -4.61 5.41
CA THR A 45 -12.86 -5.63 5.74
C THR A 45 -12.23 -6.87 6.38
N ASN A 46 -11.09 -7.31 5.85
CA ASN A 46 -10.39 -8.52 6.30
C ASN A 46 -8.92 -8.20 6.60
N PRO A 47 -8.62 -7.48 7.69
CA PRO A 47 -7.30 -6.93 7.95
C PRO A 47 -6.22 -7.99 8.17
N GLU A 48 -6.58 -9.21 8.54
CA GLU A 48 -5.63 -10.28 8.86
C GLU A 48 -5.24 -11.15 7.65
N ILE A 49 -5.76 -10.88 6.43
CA ILE A 49 -5.43 -11.67 5.22
C ILE A 49 -3.99 -11.46 4.75
N GLY A 50 -3.36 -10.36 5.13
CA GLY A 50 -1.97 -10.07 4.80
C GLY A 50 -1.01 -10.89 5.64
N LYS A 51 0.22 -11.02 5.14
CA LYS A 51 1.30 -11.66 5.89
C LYS A 51 1.81 -10.72 6.98
N GLN A 52 1.88 -11.21 8.22
CA GLN A 52 2.53 -10.50 9.32
C GLN A 52 4.04 -10.35 9.03
N ARG A 53 4.57 -9.17 9.33
CA ARG A 53 5.93 -8.71 9.02
C ARG A 53 6.69 -8.24 10.26
N ASN A 54 6.55 -8.99 11.35
CA ASN A 54 7.23 -8.68 12.61
C ASN A 54 8.76 -8.70 12.45
N GLU A 55 9.30 -9.41 11.46
CA GLU A 55 10.72 -9.39 11.08
C GLU A 55 11.19 -8.02 10.58
N ILE A 56 10.27 -7.17 10.11
CA ILE A 56 10.56 -5.80 9.68
C ILE A 56 10.23 -4.81 10.79
N LYS A 57 9.01 -4.88 11.34
CA LYS A 57 8.59 -4.07 12.49
C LYS A 57 7.39 -4.74 13.19
N PRO A 58 7.35 -4.76 14.53
CA PRO A 58 6.22 -5.34 15.25
C PRO A 58 4.87 -4.77 14.81
N GLY A 59 3.89 -5.66 14.64
CA GLY A 59 2.51 -5.30 14.26
C GLY A 59 2.34 -4.87 12.81
N LEU A 60 3.38 -4.97 11.98
CA LEU A 60 3.30 -4.69 10.55
C LEU A 60 2.71 -5.89 9.79
N TYR A 61 1.91 -5.60 8.78
CA TYR A 61 1.40 -6.56 7.81
C TYR A 61 1.77 -6.11 6.39
N SER A 62 1.76 -7.06 5.46
CA SER A 62 1.92 -6.79 4.04
C SER A 62 0.99 -7.63 3.19
N LEU A 63 0.46 -7.04 2.11
CA LEU A 63 -0.27 -7.76 1.06
C LEU A 63 0.28 -7.37 -0.32
N PRO A 64 0.67 -8.33 -1.18
CA PRO A 64 1.04 -8.04 -2.56
C PRO A 64 -0.14 -7.49 -3.36
N PHE A 65 0.11 -6.53 -4.24
CA PHE A 65 -0.84 -5.98 -5.19
C PHE A 65 -0.13 -5.65 -6.50
N ALA A 66 -0.38 -6.45 -7.54
CA ALA A 66 0.30 -6.33 -8.83
C ALA A 66 1.83 -6.21 -8.66
N SER A 67 2.45 -5.12 -9.14
CA SER A 67 3.90 -4.89 -9.01
C SER A 67 4.33 -4.27 -7.67
N HIS A 68 3.37 -3.99 -6.79
CA HIS A 68 3.58 -3.31 -5.52
C HIS A 68 3.22 -4.19 -4.32
N ILE A 69 3.63 -3.75 -3.14
CA ILE A 69 3.33 -4.36 -1.85
C ILE A 69 2.74 -3.28 -0.97
N ILE A 70 1.56 -3.56 -0.43
CA ILE A 70 0.86 -2.68 0.51
C ILE A 70 1.32 -3.08 1.90
N PHE A 71 1.97 -2.16 2.61
CA PHE A 71 2.33 -2.32 4.02
C PHE A 71 1.32 -1.59 4.89
N TYR A 72 0.80 -2.25 5.92
CA TYR A 72 -0.24 -1.69 6.77
C TYR A 72 -0.15 -2.18 8.21
N ARG A 73 -0.90 -1.54 9.10
CA ARG A 73 -1.12 -1.97 10.49
C ARG A 73 -2.61 -2.04 10.80
N ILE A 74 -2.94 -2.96 11.70
CA ILE A 74 -4.28 -3.09 12.27
C ILE A 74 -4.24 -2.36 13.61
N LEU A 75 -5.02 -1.29 13.74
CA LEU A 75 -5.17 -0.51 14.98
C LEU A 75 -6.61 -0.64 15.47
N GLU A 76 -6.86 -0.34 16.75
CA GLU A 76 -8.16 -0.58 17.40
C GLU A 76 -9.37 -0.08 16.59
N ASN A 77 -9.27 1.10 15.99
CA ASN A 77 -10.39 1.76 15.31
C ASN A 77 -10.22 1.87 13.79
N HIS A 78 -9.06 1.54 13.23
CA HIS A 78 -8.79 1.70 11.80
C HIS A 78 -7.62 0.87 11.31
N LEU A 79 -7.61 0.64 9.99
CA LEU A 79 -6.47 0.11 9.27
C LEU A 79 -5.56 1.27 8.85
N ARG A 80 -4.29 1.23 9.21
CA ARG A 80 -3.30 2.23 8.80
C ARG A 80 -2.57 1.73 7.56
N ILE A 81 -2.76 2.33 6.40
CA ILE A 81 -1.88 2.08 5.25
C ILE A 81 -0.59 2.86 5.48
N VAL A 82 0.52 2.14 5.64
CA VAL A 82 1.81 2.70 6.02
C VAL A 82 2.62 3.09 4.79
N ARG A 83 2.71 2.21 3.78
CA ARG A 83 3.41 2.44 2.50
C ARG A 83 2.81 1.59 1.37
N VAL A 84 3.03 2.00 0.13
CA VAL A 84 2.78 1.20 -1.08
C VAL A 84 4.06 1.17 -1.91
N LEU A 85 4.81 0.06 -1.84
CA LEU A 85 6.18 0.02 -2.37
C LEU A 85 6.29 -0.90 -3.58
N HIS A 86 7.09 -0.54 -4.57
CA HIS A 86 7.39 -1.45 -5.67
C HIS A 86 8.24 -2.62 -5.16
N GLY A 87 7.77 -3.85 -5.37
CA GLY A 87 8.27 -5.04 -4.65
C GLY A 87 9.76 -5.32 -4.80
N SER A 88 10.38 -4.98 -5.93
CA SER A 88 11.81 -5.18 -6.18
C SER A 88 12.69 -3.94 -5.98
N ARG A 89 12.12 -2.74 -6.13
CA ARG A 89 12.90 -1.50 -6.24
C ARG A 89 13.06 -0.81 -4.89
N ASP A 90 11.98 -0.75 -4.12
CA ASP A 90 11.90 0.16 -2.97
C ASP A 90 12.08 -0.54 -1.63
N LEU A 91 11.94 -1.87 -1.58
CA LEU A 91 12.18 -2.64 -0.36
C LEU A 91 13.60 -2.45 0.20
N ARG A 92 14.60 -2.26 -0.66
CA ARG A 92 15.99 -1.98 -0.23
C ARG A 92 16.17 -0.63 0.46
N ARG A 93 15.27 0.32 0.23
CA ARG A 93 15.28 1.67 0.81
C ARG A 93 14.18 1.86 1.87
N PHE A 94 13.47 0.78 2.20
CA PHE A 94 12.33 0.84 3.10
C PHE A 94 12.80 1.18 4.51
N LYS A 95 12.46 2.39 4.96
CA LYS A 95 12.55 2.82 6.35
C LYS A 95 11.15 3.11 6.87
N LEU A 96 10.81 2.49 7.98
CA LEU A 96 9.54 2.74 8.68
C LEU A 96 9.71 3.87 9.67
N ILE A 97 9.31 5.06 9.26
CA ILE A 97 9.09 6.20 10.15
C ILE A 97 7.59 6.21 10.44
N ASP A 98 7.21 6.14 11.71
CA ASP A 98 5.80 6.10 12.14
C ASP A 98 5.11 7.44 11.93
#